data_AF-A0A9X2XQ70-F1
#
_entry.id   AF-A0A9X2XQ70-F1
#
_cell.length_a   1.000
_cell.length_b   1.000
_cell.length_c   1.000
_cell.angle_alpha   90.00
_cell.angle_beta   90.00
_cell.angle_gamma   90.00
#
_symmetry.space_group_name_H-M   'P 1'
#
loop_
_entity.id
_entity.type
_entity.pdbx_description
1 polymer ?
#
loop_
_entity_poly.entity_id
_entity_poly.type
_entity_poly.pdbx_seq_one_letter_code
_entity_poly.pdbx_strand_id
1 'polypeptide(L)'
;MKILLNKYYLVSCVTVISASLLLGSCTKQLDQVSETNINDAIFWKDSSHLIMATNYLYTSLPDFNTPLEELYSDFALDIRTPTVNAISEGSRTAPSSDGQWNGAYNIIGAAHNIIEKSVSIPDGPMKTYCIAQARFFRALSYFRLVRAYGDVPYINRTITGREDKALYTPRTDRRAVVDSIYADLDFAAAVCPQADQIPGTTGTTGQPGREYGRITRSAALALKSRVALYEGSWEKFHGEPELSGTKDPDKHFRIAKEAAKTIMTENKHSLYTSDGNLSYQNLFRYPGETYAKNKENILVRLYGKSLSENIASHAYLRPSLTDGGNAATRAFVTLALYSDGLPVGKSPLDSNGKETSLLTDYQNRDPRLTQTLFKPGDPYASISGTNPTYGNTYYYHQQKYWTGQADFLNPTVFLDYMVIRYAEVLLNYAEATYELNSSISDEDLNNTINLLRKRATNNDNSKLALLTNDFVNANGLNMREEIRRERSVELAYEGFRYWDLIRWKTAETELPKPLLERKYFDNVNYGGSTKPPLINGYVLFQAADKRKFDKSKDYLSPIPTGQIGLSNGTLTQNPNWQ
;
A
#
# COMPACT_ATOMS: atom_id res chain seq x y z
N MET A 1 -80.07 53.90 14.45
CA MET A 1 -78.78 53.84 13.72
C MET A 1 -77.56 53.80 14.66
N LYS A 2 -77.54 52.90 15.67
CA LYS A 2 -76.38 52.68 16.57
C LYS A 2 -76.20 51.23 17.07
N ILE A 3 -77.07 50.29 16.67
CA ILE A 3 -77.06 48.90 17.19
C ILE A 3 -76.63 47.87 16.12
N LEU A 4 -76.65 48.23 14.83
CA LEU A 4 -76.24 47.33 13.74
C LEU A 4 -74.74 47.40 13.39
N LEU A 5 -74.01 48.46 13.77
CA LEU A 5 -72.57 48.53 13.52
C LEU A 5 -71.74 47.64 14.48
N ASN A 6 -72.21 47.38 15.70
CA ASN A 6 -71.38 46.69 16.71
C ASN A 6 -71.27 45.17 16.49
N LYS A 7 -72.18 44.57 15.70
CA LYS A 7 -72.14 43.12 15.41
C LYS A 7 -71.12 42.77 14.33
N TYR A 8 -70.87 43.66 13.36
CA TYR A 8 -69.89 43.41 12.29
C TYR A 8 -68.45 43.66 12.76
N TYR A 9 -68.19 44.65 13.63
CA TYR A 9 -66.86 44.85 14.21
C TYR A 9 -66.46 43.72 15.18
N LEU A 10 -67.40 43.17 15.96
CA LEU A 10 -67.09 42.05 16.87
C LEU A 10 -66.83 40.74 16.09
N VAL A 11 -67.58 40.48 15.01
CA VAL A 11 -67.38 39.30 14.16
C VAL A 11 -66.10 39.43 13.33
N SER A 12 -65.78 40.61 12.81
CA SER A 12 -64.53 40.88 12.09
C SER A 12 -63.29 40.87 13.00
N CYS A 13 -63.36 41.37 14.23
CA CYS A 13 -62.25 41.27 15.18
C CYS A 13 -62.04 39.83 15.66
N VAL A 14 -63.10 39.03 15.85
CA VAL A 14 -62.98 37.61 16.24
C VAL A 14 -62.46 36.76 15.07
N THR A 15 -62.84 37.04 13.81
CA THR A 15 -62.25 36.34 12.65
C THR A 15 -60.80 36.73 12.38
N VAL A 16 -60.40 37.99 12.62
CA VAL A 16 -59.00 38.41 12.47
C VAL A 16 -58.12 37.88 13.61
N ILE A 17 -58.63 37.78 14.85
CA ILE A 17 -57.91 37.19 15.99
C ILE A 17 -57.84 35.65 15.90
N SER A 18 -58.89 34.98 15.41
CA SER A 18 -58.85 33.54 15.13
C SER A 18 -57.99 33.19 13.91
N ALA A 19 -57.86 34.08 12.91
CA ALA A 19 -56.95 33.89 11.78
C ALA A 19 -55.48 34.16 12.13
N SER A 20 -55.20 35.04 13.10
CA SER A 20 -53.83 35.31 13.57
C SER A 20 -53.33 34.31 14.64
N LEU A 21 -54.24 33.63 15.35
CA LEU A 21 -53.91 32.48 16.21
C LEU A 21 -53.63 31.18 15.43
N LEU A 22 -54.01 31.10 14.15
CA LEU A 22 -53.70 29.95 13.27
C LEU A 22 -52.35 30.08 12.54
N LEU A 23 -51.71 31.25 12.57
CA LEU A 23 -50.38 31.45 11.98
C LEU A 23 -49.22 31.17 12.96
N GLY A 24 -49.51 30.88 14.23
CA GLY A 24 -48.52 30.59 15.27
C GLY A 24 -48.24 29.10 15.55
N SER A 25 -48.90 28.17 14.87
CA SER A 25 -48.85 26.73 15.20
C SER A 25 -48.07 25.85 14.20
N CYS A 26 -47.45 26.42 13.17
CA CYS A 26 -46.70 25.65 12.16
C CYS A 26 -45.21 26.05 12.11
N THR A 27 -44.52 26.10 13.26
CA THR A 27 -43.04 26.08 13.29
C THR A 27 -42.47 24.68 13.52
N LYS A 28 -43.30 23.68 13.89
CA LYS A 28 -42.84 22.30 14.11
C LYS A 28 -42.69 21.44 12.85
N GLN A 29 -43.05 21.95 11.67
CA GLN A 29 -42.99 21.22 10.40
C GLN A 29 -42.08 21.86 9.34
N LEU A 30 -41.46 23.01 9.64
CA LEU A 30 -40.52 23.65 8.71
C LEU A 30 -39.09 23.10 8.82
N ASP A 31 -38.75 22.49 9.97
CA ASP A 31 -37.49 21.76 10.19
C ASP A 31 -37.69 20.25 10.00
N GLN A 32 -38.34 19.84 8.91
CA GLN A 32 -38.32 18.43 8.52
C GLN A 32 -36.96 18.11 7.92
N VAL A 33 -36.06 17.59 8.76
CA VAL A 33 -34.90 16.85 8.30
C VAL A 33 -35.38 15.64 7.52
N SER A 34 -34.97 15.56 6.25
CA SER A 34 -35.31 14.48 5.31
C SER A 34 -35.19 13.10 5.98
N GLU A 35 -36.30 12.36 6.10
CA GLU A 35 -36.32 11.01 6.70
C GLU A 35 -35.50 9.99 5.89
N THR A 36 -35.24 10.29 4.61
CA THR A 36 -34.44 9.47 3.69
C THR A 36 -32.98 9.90 3.58
N ASN A 37 -32.58 11.06 4.14
CA ASN A 37 -31.19 11.54 4.09
C ASN A 37 -30.63 11.66 5.51
N ILE A 38 -29.67 10.80 5.82
CA ILE A 38 -28.87 10.93 7.04
C ILE A 38 -28.17 12.29 7.01
N ASN A 39 -28.50 13.15 7.95
CA ASN A 39 -27.82 14.43 8.14
C ASN A 39 -27.09 14.47 9.49
N ASP A 40 -26.12 15.37 9.58
CA ASP A 40 -25.24 15.51 10.74
C ASP A 40 -26.01 15.72 12.07
N ALA A 41 -27.19 16.37 12.04
CA ALA A 41 -27.96 16.66 13.24
C ALA A 41 -28.59 15.40 13.87
N ILE A 42 -28.76 14.31 13.11
CA ILE A 42 -29.42 13.08 13.57
C ILE A 42 -28.53 11.84 13.57
N PHE A 43 -27.34 11.89 12.97
CA PHE A 43 -26.45 10.75 12.83
C PHE A 43 -25.61 10.49 14.09
N TRP A 44 -25.03 11.51 14.73
CA TRP A 44 -24.02 11.33 15.78
C TRP A 44 -24.63 11.18 17.18
N LYS A 45 -25.13 9.99 17.52
CA LYS A 45 -25.84 9.74 18.80
C LYS A 45 -25.05 8.90 19.80
N ASP A 46 -24.36 7.88 19.33
CA ASP A 46 -23.69 6.89 20.18
C ASP A 46 -22.49 6.25 19.45
N SER A 47 -21.80 5.34 20.13
CA SER A 47 -20.62 4.65 19.59
C SER A 47 -20.92 3.79 18.36
N SER A 48 -22.16 3.34 18.13
CA SER A 48 -22.49 2.55 16.93
C SER A 48 -22.39 3.39 15.66
N HIS A 49 -22.74 4.68 15.73
CA HIS A 49 -22.61 5.62 14.63
C HIS A 49 -21.14 5.98 14.35
N LEU A 50 -20.30 6.06 15.39
CA LEU A 50 -18.84 6.18 15.21
C LEU A 50 -18.26 4.95 14.50
N ILE A 51 -18.72 3.74 14.84
CA ILE A 51 -18.31 2.52 14.15
C ILE A 51 -18.70 2.59 12.67
N MET A 52 -19.94 2.97 12.33
CA MET A 52 -20.36 3.12 10.94
C MET A 52 -19.49 4.12 10.17
N ALA A 53 -19.20 5.28 10.77
CA ALA A 53 -18.35 6.28 10.14
C ALA A 53 -16.89 5.80 9.99
N THR A 54 -16.34 5.12 10.98
CA THR A 54 -14.98 4.55 10.86
C THR A 54 -14.90 3.44 9.81
N ASN A 55 -15.97 2.65 9.61
CA ASN A 55 -16.01 1.64 8.55
C ASN A 55 -15.78 2.25 7.15
N TYR A 56 -16.25 3.48 6.89
CA TYR A 56 -15.97 4.20 5.64
C TYR A 56 -14.46 4.38 5.41
N LEU A 57 -13.68 4.65 6.46
CA LEU A 57 -12.24 4.86 6.33
C LEU A 57 -11.50 3.63 5.80
N TYR A 58 -11.98 2.42 6.14
CA TYR A 58 -11.40 1.15 5.66
C TYR A 58 -11.49 0.97 4.15
N THR A 59 -12.42 1.67 3.48
CA THR A 59 -12.49 1.66 2.00
C THR A 59 -11.20 2.19 1.36
N SER A 60 -10.43 3.00 2.09
CA SER A 60 -9.16 3.58 1.64
C SER A 60 -7.94 2.69 1.86
N LEU A 61 -8.09 1.52 2.53
CA LEU A 61 -6.99 0.57 2.67
C LEU A 61 -6.48 0.15 1.28
N PRO A 62 -5.15 -0.01 1.11
CA PRO A 62 -4.55 -0.60 -0.08
C PRO A 62 -5.31 -1.86 -0.54
N ASP A 63 -5.51 -1.97 -1.85
CA ASP A 63 -6.16 -3.10 -2.52
C ASP A 63 -5.24 -3.70 -3.59
N PHE A 64 -5.77 -4.58 -4.45
CA PHE A 64 -5.03 -5.21 -5.53
C PHE A 64 -4.58 -4.27 -6.67
N ASN A 65 -4.85 -2.96 -6.59
CA ASN A 65 -4.16 -1.97 -7.42
C ASN A 65 -2.75 -1.68 -6.89
N THR A 66 -2.48 -1.93 -5.61
CA THR A 66 -1.16 -1.65 -4.99
C THR A 66 -0.04 -2.50 -5.60
N PRO A 67 -0.21 -3.83 -5.85
CA PRO A 67 0.76 -4.60 -6.62
C PRO A 67 1.04 -4.07 -8.04
N LEU A 68 0.12 -3.31 -8.64
CA LEU A 68 0.29 -2.72 -9.97
C LEU A 68 1.19 -1.47 -9.94
N GLU A 69 1.48 -0.91 -8.76
CA GLU A 69 2.50 0.13 -8.62
C GLU A 69 3.91 -0.38 -8.99
N GLU A 70 4.10 -1.71 -9.05
CA GLU A 70 5.33 -2.31 -9.56
C GLU A 70 5.62 -1.92 -11.02
N LEU A 71 4.59 -1.61 -11.81
CA LEU A 71 4.72 -1.11 -13.18
C LEU A 71 5.47 0.22 -13.27
N TYR A 72 5.54 0.96 -12.16
CA TYR A 72 6.31 2.22 -12.09
C TYR A 72 7.81 1.98 -11.90
N SER A 73 8.21 0.74 -11.61
CA SER A 73 9.57 0.36 -11.26
C SER A 73 10.31 -0.33 -12.40
N ASP A 74 11.48 -0.89 -12.09
CA ASP A 74 12.26 -1.75 -12.96
C ASP A 74 11.77 -3.22 -12.96
N PHE A 75 10.86 -3.62 -12.06
CA PHE A 75 10.47 -5.02 -11.88
C PHE A 75 9.29 -5.47 -12.71
N ALA A 76 8.47 -4.56 -13.24
CA ALA A 76 7.29 -4.97 -13.99
C ALA A 76 7.01 -4.12 -15.24
N LEU A 77 6.24 -4.73 -16.15
CA LEU A 77 5.72 -4.12 -17.38
C LEU A 77 4.35 -4.73 -17.73
N ASP A 78 3.56 -4.05 -18.55
CA ASP A 78 2.27 -4.56 -19.05
C ASP A 78 2.46 -5.07 -20.49
N ILE A 79 2.45 -6.40 -20.68
CA ILE A 79 2.65 -7.01 -22.01
C ILE A 79 1.39 -7.05 -22.86
N ARG A 80 0.23 -6.65 -22.32
CA ARG A 80 -1.06 -6.68 -23.05
C ARG A 80 -1.18 -5.52 -24.03
N THR A 81 -0.36 -4.49 -23.84
CA THR A 81 -0.42 -3.25 -24.62
C THR A 81 0.99 -2.85 -25.06
N PRO A 82 1.15 -2.30 -26.27
CA PRO A 82 2.41 -1.67 -26.68
C PRO A 82 2.63 -0.32 -25.97
N THR A 83 1.61 0.24 -25.32
CA THR A 83 1.70 1.53 -24.62
C THR A 83 2.49 1.37 -23.33
N VAL A 84 3.61 2.07 -23.23
CA VAL A 84 4.39 2.13 -22.00
C VAL A 84 3.85 3.21 -21.07
N ASN A 85 3.93 3.00 -19.76
CA ASN A 85 3.48 4.00 -18.81
C ASN A 85 4.38 5.25 -18.81
N ALA A 86 3.77 6.41 -18.54
CA ALA A 86 4.43 7.71 -18.61
C ALA A 86 5.56 7.89 -17.57
N ILE A 87 5.55 7.13 -16.47
CA ILE A 87 6.65 7.13 -15.49
C ILE A 87 7.89 6.51 -16.11
N SER A 88 7.76 5.33 -16.74
CA SER A 88 8.87 4.64 -17.39
C SER A 88 9.43 5.44 -18.58
N GLU A 89 8.58 6.02 -19.41
CA GLU A 89 9.01 6.87 -20.53
C GLU A 89 9.57 8.24 -20.09
N GLY A 90 9.26 8.70 -18.89
CA GLY A 90 9.55 10.06 -18.43
C GLY A 90 8.70 11.14 -19.11
N SER A 91 7.53 10.77 -19.64
CA SER A 91 6.59 11.63 -20.38
C SER A 91 5.46 12.20 -19.51
N ARG A 92 5.56 12.07 -18.17
CA ARG A 92 4.57 12.59 -17.22
C ARG A 92 4.40 14.11 -17.37
N THR A 93 3.14 14.55 -17.26
CA THR A 93 2.73 15.96 -17.20
C THR A 93 1.90 16.21 -15.94
N ALA A 94 1.78 17.48 -15.52
CA ALA A 94 0.97 17.85 -14.37
C ALA A 94 -0.54 17.76 -14.73
N PRO A 95 -1.31 16.83 -14.13
CA PRO A 95 -2.72 16.65 -14.47
C PRO A 95 -3.58 17.74 -13.81
N SER A 96 -4.76 18.00 -14.36
CA SER A 96 -5.73 18.92 -13.74
C SER A 96 -6.33 18.38 -12.44
N SER A 97 -6.39 17.05 -12.30
CA SER A 97 -6.93 16.34 -11.14
C SER A 97 -6.13 15.06 -10.91
N ASP A 98 -5.99 14.66 -9.65
CA ASP A 98 -5.27 13.44 -9.26
C ASP A 98 -6.06 12.70 -8.17
N GLY A 99 -6.32 11.41 -8.40
CA GLY A 99 -7.08 10.56 -7.49
C GLY A 99 -6.36 10.30 -6.15
N GLN A 100 -5.02 10.25 -6.14
CA GLN A 100 -4.24 10.10 -4.91
C GLN A 100 -4.36 11.35 -4.04
N TRP A 101 -4.27 12.53 -4.64
CA TRP A 101 -4.48 13.81 -3.95
C TRP A 101 -5.90 13.92 -3.37
N ASN A 102 -6.90 13.79 -4.24
CA ASN A 102 -8.31 13.98 -3.86
C ASN A 102 -8.77 12.91 -2.86
N GLY A 103 -8.41 11.65 -3.10
CA GLY A 103 -8.76 10.52 -2.22
C GLY A 103 -8.16 10.68 -0.82
N ALA A 104 -6.92 11.15 -0.71
CA ALA A 104 -6.28 11.36 0.59
C ALA A 104 -6.98 12.46 1.40
N TYR A 105 -7.26 13.62 0.79
CA TYR A 105 -7.97 14.71 1.49
C TYR A 105 -9.41 14.38 1.86
N ASN A 106 -10.11 13.56 1.06
CA ASN A 106 -11.43 13.05 1.41
C ASN A 106 -11.39 12.22 2.72
N ILE A 107 -10.41 11.33 2.85
CA ILE A 107 -10.25 10.50 4.05
C ILE A 107 -9.77 11.32 5.25
N ILE A 108 -8.89 12.31 5.04
CA ILE A 108 -8.48 13.25 6.10
C ILE A 108 -9.70 14.02 6.63
N GLY A 109 -10.55 14.54 5.75
CA GLY A 109 -11.79 15.22 6.11
C GLY A 109 -12.75 14.31 6.88
N ALA A 110 -12.94 13.07 6.43
CA ALA A 110 -13.78 12.09 7.12
C ALA A 110 -13.23 11.73 8.51
N ALA A 111 -11.92 11.56 8.65
CA ALA A 111 -11.28 11.29 9.93
C ALA A 111 -11.44 12.46 10.91
N HIS A 112 -11.25 13.71 10.46
CA HIS A 112 -11.52 14.89 11.28
C HIS A 112 -12.98 14.97 11.70
N ASN A 113 -13.92 14.72 10.79
CA ASN A 113 -15.34 14.75 11.12
C ASN A 113 -15.68 13.74 12.22
N ILE A 114 -15.15 12.51 12.13
CA ILE A 114 -15.33 11.49 13.19
C ILE A 114 -14.77 11.98 14.54
N ILE A 115 -13.57 12.57 14.53
CA ILE A 115 -12.92 13.07 15.76
C ILE A 115 -13.73 14.20 16.37
N GLU A 116 -14.11 15.21 15.59
CA GLU A 116 -14.85 16.38 16.07
C GLU A 116 -16.25 16.00 16.57
N LYS A 117 -16.97 15.15 15.84
CA LYS A 117 -18.33 14.71 16.21
C LYS A 117 -18.34 13.74 17.37
N SER A 118 -17.23 13.04 17.63
CA SER A 118 -17.12 12.19 18.82
C SER A 118 -17.25 12.96 20.13
N VAL A 119 -16.98 14.28 20.14
CA VAL A 119 -17.05 15.11 21.36
C VAL A 119 -18.44 15.09 21.99
N SER A 120 -19.51 15.03 21.19
CA SER A 120 -20.89 14.98 21.69
C SER A 120 -21.34 13.59 22.14
N ILE A 121 -20.52 12.56 21.93
CA ILE A 121 -20.83 11.17 22.29
C ILE A 121 -20.23 10.86 23.66
N PRO A 122 -20.97 10.18 24.58
CA PRO A 122 -20.45 9.81 25.89
C PRO A 122 -19.11 9.05 25.83
N ASP A 123 -18.25 9.30 26.81
CA ASP A 123 -16.94 8.66 26.88
C ASP A 123 -17.04 7.16 27.14
N GLY A 124 -16.18 6.40 26.47
CA GLY A 124 -16.12 4.95 26.58
C GLY A 124 -15.05 4.34 25.67
N PRO A 125 -14.63 3.09 25.93
CA PRO A 125 -13.52 2.45 25.22
C PRO A 125 -13.74 2.38 23.71
N MET A 126 -14.99 2.17 23.26
CA MET A 126 -15.31 2.11 21.84
C MET A 126 -15.19 3.47 21.14
N LYS A 127 -15.60 4.57 21.78
CA LYS A 127 -15.38 5.93 21.27
C LYS A 127 -13.89 6.19 21.09
N THR A 128 -13.09 5.93 22.11
CA THR A 128 -11.62 6.12 22.06
C THR A 128 -10.99 5.27 20.96
N TYR A 129 -11.45 4.02 20.80
CA TYR A 129 -10.98 3.14 19.73
C TYR A 129 -11.39 3.64 18.33
N CYS A 130 -12.57 4.24 18.16
CA CYS A 130 -12.97 4.86 16.89
C CYS A 130 -12.09 6.08 16.56
N ILE A 131 -11.76 6.90 17.56
CA ILE A 131 -10.82 8.04 17.40
C ILE A 131 -9.43 7.53 17.00
N ALA A 132 -8.94 6.46 17.62
CA ALA A 132 -7.67 5.84 17.27
C ALA A 132 -7.64 5.32 15.83
N GLN A 133 -8.70 4.66 15.37
CA GLN A 133 -8.86 4.25 13.98
C GLN A 133 -8.88 5.46 13.03
N ALA A 134 -9.63 6.52 13.35
CA ALA A 134 -9.67 7.75 12.56
C ALA A 134 -8.28 8.39 12.41
N ARG A 135 -7.52 8.48 13.50
CA ARG A 135 -6.14 8.99 13.48
C ARG A 135 -5.20 8.10 12.66
N PHE A 136 -5.32 6.78 12.74
CA PHE A 136 -4.55 5.86 11.90
C PHE A 136 -4.77 6.14 10.40
N PHE A 137 -6.03 6.28 9.97
CA PHE A 137 -6.34 6.56 8.56
C PHE A 137 -5.93 7.97 8.13
N ARG A 138 -6.04 8.96 9.02
CA ARG A 138 -5.50 10.30 8.78
C ARG A 138 -3.99 10.28 8.56
N ALA A 139 -3.26 9.54 9.41
CA ALA A 139 -1.82 9.31 9.28
C ALA A 139 -1.48 8.60 7.95
N LEU A 140 -2.19 7.54 7.58
CA LEU A 140 -2.00 6.83 6.31
C LEU A 140 -2.21 7.75 5.09
N SER A 141 -3.26 8.57 5.11
CA SER A 141 -3.56 9.50 4.00
C SER A 141 -2.53 10.63 3.90
N TYR A 142 -2.11 11.22 5.01
CA TYR A 142 -1.03 12.20 4.98
C TYR A 142 0.30 11.58 4.53
N PHE A 143 0.60 10.35 4.94
CA PHE A 143 1.80 9.67 4.46
C PHE A 143 1.78 9.48 2.94
N ARG A 144 0.64 9.06 2.36
CA ARG A 144 0.49 8.95 0.90
C ARG A 144 0.74 10.29 0.19
N LEU A 145 0.20 11.38 0.74
CA LEU A 145 0.42 12.73 0.21
C LEU A 145 1.89 13.14 0.29
N VAL A 146 2.51 13.05 1.46
CA VAL A 146 3.90 13.47 1.66
C VAL A 146 4.87 12.63 0.83
N ARG A 147 4.64 11.32 0.77
CA ARG A 147 5.42 10.39 -0.04
C ARG A 147 5.38 10.73 -1.53
N ALA A 148 4.22 11.17 -2.04
CA ALA A 148 4.04 11.46 -3.46
C ALA A 148 4.42 12.90 -3.82
N TYR A 149 4.05 13.89 -3.02
CA TYR A 149 4.09 15.32 -3.38
C TYR A 149 5.05 16.16 -2.55
N GLY A 150 5.66 15.61 -1.49
CA GLY A 150 6.52 16.34 -0.57
C GLY A 150 5.71 17.21 0.38
N ASP A 151 5.99 18.52 0.43
CA ASP A 151 5.24 19.46 1.24
C ASP A 151 3.78 19.53 0.76
N VAL A 152 2.82 19.51 1.68
CA VAL A 152 1.38 19.54 1.36
C VAL A 152 0.61 20.37 2.39
N PRO A 153 -0.56 20.92 2.05
CA PRO A 153 -1.41 21.60 3.02
C PRO A 153 -1.75 20.71 4.21
N TYR A 154 -1.36 21.14 5.41
CA TYR A 154 -1.76 20.47 6.65
C TYR A 154 -3.07 21.06 7.16
N ILE A 155 -4.14 20.30 6.99
CA ILE A 155 -5.48 20.65 7.48
C ILE A 155 -5.73 19.89 8.79
N ASN A 156 -5.98 20.62 9.88
CA ASN A 156 -6.09 20.06 11.23
C ASN A 156 -7.54 20.00 11.77
N ARG A 157 -8.53 20.34 10.94
CA ARG A 157 -9.97 20.32 11.26
C ARG A 157 -10.81 20.04 10.01
N THR A 158 -12.11 19.82 10.19
CA THR A 158 -13.05 19.83 9.06
C THR A 158 -13.13 21.20 8.39
N ILE A 159 -13.35 21.20 7.06
CA ILE A 159 -13.55 22.41 6.26
C ILE A 159 -15.06 22.65 6.13
N THR A 160 -15.53 23.85 6.48
CA THR A 160 -16.97 24.18 6.52
C THR A 160 -17.35 25.13 5.37
N GLY A 161 -17.71 24.54 4.23
CA GLY A 161 -18.19 25.29 3.07
C GLY A 161 -17.08 25.96 2.25
N ARG A 162 -17.49 26.73 1.24
CA ARG A 162 -16.59 27.32 0.22
C ARG A 162 -15.86 28.58 0.68
N GLU A 163 -16.34 29.24 1.72
CA GLU A 163 -15.74 30.47 2.27
C GLU A 163 -14.65 30.17 3.32
N ASP A 164 -14.42 28.89 3.61
CA ASP A 164 -13.46 28.48 4.64
C ASP A 164 -12.03 28.75 4.17
N LYS A 165 -11.33 29.61 4.92
CA LYS A 165 -9.93 29.97 4.64
C LYS A 165 -8.97 28.78 4.64
N ALA A 166 -9.34 27.68 5.29
CA ALA A 166 -8.54 26.45 5.27
C ALA A 166 -8.40 25.85 3.85
N LEU A 167 -9.31 26.16 2.92
CA LEU A 167 -9.19 25.79 1.49
C LEU A 167 -7.95 26.39 0.82
N TYR A 168 -7.44 27.50 1.35
CA TYR A 168 -6.28 28.21 0.83
C TYR A 168 -5.03 27.98 1.69
N THR A 169 -5.01 26.92 2.52
CA THR A 169 -3.84 26.60 3.35
C THR A 169 -2.62 26.36 2.45
N PRO A 170 -1.50 27.08 2.65
CA PRO A 170 -0.28 26.85 1.88
C PRO A 170 0.32 25.48 2.22
N ARG A 171 1.24 25.03 1.38
CA ARG A 171 2.00 23.80 1.63
C ARG A 171 2.75 23.92 2.95
N THR A 172 2.58 22.92 3.80
CA THR A 172 3.30 22.79 5.07
C THR A 172 4.51 21.90 4.84
N ASP A 173 5.64 22.28 5.44
CA ASP A 173 6.87 21.48 5.42
C ASP A 173 6.57 20.02 5.78
N ARG A 174 7.05 19.10 4.95
CA ARG A 174 6.80 17.66 5.12
C ARG A 174 7.14 17.17 6.52
N ARG A 175 8.18 17.73 7.17
CA ARG A 175 8.64 17.32 8.50
C ARG A 175 7.58 17.59 9.56
N ALA A 176 6.91 18.74 9.47
CA ALA A 176 5.82 19.08 10.39
C ALA A 176 4.58 18.19 10.17
N VAL A 177 4.28 17.83 8.92
CA VAL A 177 3.21 16.87 8.59
C VAL A 177 3.56 15.49 9.14
N VAL A 178 4.81 15.05 8.98
CA VAL A 178 5.34 13.78 9.49
C VAL A 178 5.31 13.71 11.01
N ASP A 179 5.61 14.79 11.72
CA ASP A 179 5.49 14.84 13.18
C ASP A 179 4.03 14.64 13.63
N SER A 180 3.06 15.20 12.89
CA SER A 180 1.64 14.90 13.13
C SER A 180 1.28 13.45 12.81
N ILE A 181 1.86 12.85 11.78
CA ILE A 181 1.67 11.43 11.46
C ILE A 181 2.15 10.56 12.63
N TYR A 182 3.32 10.86 13.21
CA TYR A 182 3.81 10.13 14.37
C TYR A 182 2.90 10.28 15.59
N ALA A 183 2.42 11.49 15.89
CA ALA A 183 1.49 11.72 16.99
C ALA A 183 0.18 10.92 16.83
N ASP A 184 -0.35 10.84 15.61
CA ASP A 184 -1.55 10.05 15.31
C ASP A 184 -1.31 8.55 15.49
N LEU A 185 -0.17 8.04 15.02
CA LEU A 185 0.18 6.63 15.13
C LEU A 185 0.56 6.23 16.55
N ASP A 186 1.16 7.12 17.34
CA ASP A 186 1.43 6.89 18.76
C ASP A 186 0.14 6.79 19.56
N PHE A 187 -0.81 7.68 19.31
CA PHE A 187 -2.12 7.59 19.93
C PHE A 187 -2.84 6.29 19.53
N ALA A 188 -2.81 5.94 18.23
CA ALA A 188 -3.42 4.70 17.76
C ALA A 188 -2.77 3.47 18.38
N ALA A 189 -1.44 3.41 18.47
CA ALA A 189 -0.72 2.32 19.10
C ALA A 189 -1.03 2.19 20.59
N ALA A 190 -1.20 3.31 21.30
CA ALA A 190 -1.53 3.31 22.73
C ALA A 190 -2.96 2.83 23.03
N VAL A 191 -3.90 3.04 22.10
CA VAL A 191 -5.34 2.77 22.32
C VAL A 191 -5.82 1.48 21.68
N CYS A 192 -5.34 1.15 20.47
CA CYS A 192 -5.86 0.01 19.72
C CYS A 192 -5.55 -1.32 20.43
N PRO A 193 -6.44 -2.33 20.35
CA PRO A 193 -6.20 -3.65 20.93
C PRO A 193 -4.99 -4.36 20.31
N GLN A 194 -4.45 -5.33 21.04
CA GLN A 194 -3.51 -6.30 20.47
C GLN A 194 -4.20 -7.16 19.41
N ALA A 195 -3.43 -7.71 18.47
CA ALA A 195 -3.98 -8.49 17.36
C ALA A 195 -4.74 -9.75 17.83
N ASP A 196 -4.29 -10.40 18.89
CA ASP A 196 -4.95 -11.56 19.52
C ASP A 196 -6.16 -11.19 20.43
N GLN A 197 -6.43 -9.89 20.60
CA GLN A 197 -7.58 -9.38 21.37
C GLN A 197 -8.75 -8.97 20.48
N ILE A 198 -8.58 -8.97 19.15
CA ILE A 198 -9.64 -8.64 18.20
C ILE A 198 -10.62 -9.82 18.09
N PRO A 199 -11.94 -9.61 18.25
CA PRO A 199 -12.92 -10.66 18.03
C PRO A 199 -12.79 -11.27 16.62
N GLY A 200 -12.49 -12.58 16.56
CA GLY A 200 -12.29 -13.30 15.30
C GLY A 200 -10.87 -13.72 14.97
N THR A 201 -9.89 -13.32 15.78
CA THR A 201 -8.49 -13.66 15.53
C THR A 201 -8.02 -14.93 16.22
N THR A 202 -8.76 -15.45 17.21
CA THR A 202 -8.33 -16.59 18.05
C THR A 202 -9.03 -17.93 17.77
N GLY A 203 -10.06 -17.97 16.91
CA GLY A 203 -10.81 -19.19 16.55
C GLY A 203 -10.37 -19.83 15.23
N THR A 204 -10.50 -21.16 15.10
CA THR A 204 -9.99 -21.94 13.96
C THR A 204 -11.03 -22.38 12.92
N THR A 205 -12.34 -22.14 13.12
CA THR A 205 -13.39 -22.61 12.20
C THR A 205 -14.62 -21.71 12.13
N GLY A 206 -15.08 -21.42 10.90
CA GLY A 206 -16.49 -21.25 10.53
C GLY A 206 -17.31 -20.10 11.13
N GLN A 207 -16.76 -19.28 12.02
CA GLN A 207 -17.38 -18.05 12.52
C GLN A 207 -16.56 -16.87 12.02
N PRO A 208 -17.08 -16.01 11.11
CA PRO A 208 -16.48 -14.71 10.86
C PRO A 208 -16.52 -13.94 12.18
N GLY A 209 -15.38 -13.78 12.85
CA GLY A 209 -15.36 -12.91 14.01
C GLY A 209 -15.40 -11.46 13.55
N ARG A 210 -16.34 -10.73 14.14
CA ARG A 210 -16.95 -9.53 13.56
C ARG A 210 -16.01 -8.33 13.37
N GLU A 211 -14.72 -8.46 13.67
CA GLU A 211 -13.81 -7.31 13.78
C GLU A 211 -12.39 -7.61 13.23
N TYR A 212 -12.12 -8.80 12.68
CA TYR A 212 -10.85 -9.05 11.97
C TYR A 212 -10.66 -8.03 10.83
N GLY A 213 -9.42 -7.63 10.56
CA GLY A 213 -9.10 -6.55 9.62
C GLY A 213 -9.15 -5.14 10.24
N ARG A 214 -9.66 -4.98 11.48
CA ARG A 214 -9.59 -3.68 12.17
C ARG A 214 -8.18 -3.30 12.60
N ILE A 215 -7.95 -2.00 12.77
CA ILE A 215 -6.65 -1.44 13.17
C ILE A 215 -6.28 -1.90 14.57
N THR A 216 -5.20 -2.68 14.65
CA THR A 216 -4.57 -3.11 15.90
C THR A 216 -3.44 -2.17 16.31
N ARG A 217 -2.96 -2.33 17.54
CA ARG A 217 -1.71 -1.73 17.99
C ARG A 217 -0.54 -2.06 17.07
N SER A 218 -0.42 -3.32 16.65
CA SER A 218 0.65 -3.75 15.75
C SER A 218 0.55 -3.10 14.37
N ALA A 219 -0.66 -2.87 13.84
CA ALA A 219 -0.86 -2.13 12.60
C ALA A 219 -0.39 -0.67 12.71
N ALA A 220 -0.72 0.02 13.81
CA ALA A 220 -0.26 1.38 14.06
C ALA A 220 1.27 1.48 14.18
N LEU A 221 1.89 0.59 14.96
CA LEU A 221 3.34 0.51 15.11
C LEU A 221 4.04 0.16 13.79
N ALA A 222 3.47 -0.74 13.00
CA ALA A 222 4.08 -1.16 11.74
C ALA A 222 4.00 -0.06 10.69
N LEU A 223 2.87 0.67 10.59
CA LEU A 223 2.78 1.86 9.76
C LEU A 223 3.75 2.95 10.24
N LYS A 224 3.88 3.15 11.57
CA LYS A 224 4.87 4.10 12.13
C LYS A 224 6.29 3.72 11.73
N SER A 225 6.63 2.44 11.79
CA SER A 225 7.93 1.94 11.34
C SER A 225 8.16 2.18 9.85
N ARG A 226 7.15 1.92 8.99
CA ARG A 226 7.21 2.16 7.54
C ARG A 226 7.42 3.64 7.21
N VAL A 227 6.62 4.53 7.80
CA VAL A 227 6.72 5.98 7.60
C VAL A 227 8.10 6.46 8.03
N ALA A 228 8.55 6.05 9.21
CA ALA A 228 9.84 6.50 9.74
C ALA A 228 11.03 5.95 8.95
N LEU A 229 10.97 4.72 8.43
CA LEU A 229 12.00 4.22 7.53
C LEU A 229 12.04 5.02 6.22
N TYR A 230 10.86 5.36 5.69
CA TYR A 230 10.75 6.16 4.47
C TYR A 230 11.36 7.55 4.66
N GLU A 231 10.94 8.27 5.71
CA GLU A 231 11.42 9.63 5.98
C GLU A 231 12.91 9.65 6.37
N GLY A 232 13.39 8.68 7.15
CA GLY A 232 14.82 8.58 7.47
C GLY A 232 15.68 8.36 6.23
N SER A 233 15.21 7.53 5.29
CA SER A 233 15.88 7.33 4.00
C SER A 233 15.81 8.58 3.14
N TRP A 234 14.62 9.21 3.07
CA TRP A 234 14.40 10.42 2.32
C TRP A 234 15.36 11.52 2.78
N GLU A 235 15.40 11.82 4.08
CA GLU A 235 16.28 12.85 4.63
C GLU A 235 17.77 12.49 4.48
N LYS A 236 18.14 11.21 4.55
CA LYS A 236 19.53 10.78 4.39
C LYS A 236 20.04 10.92 2.96
N PHE A 237 19.20 10.64 1.97
CA PHE A 237 19.64 10.54 0.57
C PHE A 237 19.23 11.75 -0.29
N HIS A 238 18.17 12.47 0.05
CA HIS A 238 17.68 13.62 -0.74
C HIS A 238 18.21 14.96 -0.24
N GLY A 239 18.16 15.97 -1.10
CA GLY A 239 18.56 17.35 -0.83
C GLY A 239 17.80 18.31 -1.74
N GLU A 240 18.37 19.47 -2.04
CA GLU A 240 17.74 20.41 -2.99
C GLU A 240 17.57 19.75 -4.37
N PRO A 241 16.43 19.98 -5.07
CA PRO A 241 15.33 20.87 -4.68
C PRO A 241 14.22 20.17 -3.86
N GLU A 242 14.33 18.88 -3.58
CA GLU A 242 13.25 18.10 -2.95
C GLU A 242 13.14 18.30 -1.44
N LEU A 243 14.25 18.66 -0.79
CA LEU A 243 14.31 18.88 0.65
C LEU A 243 15.41 19.88 1.03
N SER A 244 14.97 21.01 1.57
CA SER A 244 15.83 22.09 2.07
C SER A 244 15.92 22.10 3.61
N GLY A 245 16.93 22.80 4.13
CA GLY A 245 17.11 23.02 5.58
C GLY A 245 17.68 21.82 6.35
N THR A 246 17.60 21.90 7.69
CA THR A 246 18.21 20.93 8.61
C THR A 246 17.50 19.58 8.59
N LYS A 247 18.28 18.50 8.49
CA LYS A 247 17.80 17.12 8.42
C LYS A 247 18.22 16.36 9.67
N ASP A 248 17.41 15.40 10.09
CA ASP A 248 17.67 14.47 11.19
C ASP A 248 17.19 13.06 10.81
N PRO A 249 17.87 12.40 9.85
CA PRO A 249 17.51 11.04 9.45
C PRO A 249 17.59 10.04 10.61
N ASP A 250 18.48 10.28 11.59
CA ASP A 250 18.67 9.41 12.74
C ASP A 250 17.46 9.40 13.69
N LYS A 251 16.76 10.54 13.87
CA LYS A 251 15.46 10.58 14.55
C LYS A 251 14.50 9.58 13.92
N HIS A 252 14.37 9.63 12.60
CA HIS A 252 13.44 8.79 11.86
C HIS A 252 13.84 7.31 11.91
N PHE A 253 15.11 6.97 11.68
CA PHE A 253 15.54 5.58 11.80
C PHE A 253 15.41 5.02 13.22
N ARG A 254 15.63 5.83 14.27
CA ARG A 254 15.38 5.42 15.66
C ARG A 254 13.91 5.10 15.89
N ILE A 255 13.01 5.95 15.41
CA ILE A 255 11.57 5.71 15.46
C ILE A 255 11.21 4.41 14.72
N ALA A 256 11.78 4.21 13.53
CA ALA A 256 11.52 3.03 12.71
C ALA A 256 11.94 1.73 13.42
N LYS A 257 13.16 1.73 13.96
CA LYS A 257 13.76 0.62 14.71
C LYS A 257 12.95 0.29 15.96
N GLU A 258 12.64 1.27 16.80
CA GLU A 258 11.94 1.03 18.08
C GLU A 258 10.49 0.57 17.88
N ALA A 259 9.77 1.14 16.91
CA ALA A 259 8.42 0.67 16.56
C ALA A 259 8.44 -0.79 16.08
N ALA A 260 9.38 -1.16 15.20
CA ALA A 260 9.52 -2.53 14.74
C ALA A 260 9.94 -3.49 15.88
N LYS A 261 10.92 -3.08 16.69
CA LYS A 261 11.40 -3.86 17.85
C LYS A 261 10.30 -4.14 18.86
N THR A 262 9.40 -3.17 19.07
CA THR A 262 8.25 -3.35 19.96
C THR A 262 7.36 -4.48 19.46
N ILE A 263 7.01 -4.50 18.17
CA ILE A 263 6.20 -5.59 17.57
C ILE A 263 6.91 -6.94 17.68
N MET A 264 8.22 -6.98 17.38
CA MET A 264 9.03 -8.20 17.49
C MET A 264 9.06 -8.73 18.93
N THR A 265 9.07 -7.85 19.92
CA THR A 265 9.15 -8.21 21.35
C THR A 265 7.79 -8.61 21.94
N GLU A 266 6.71 -7.97 21.50
CA GLU A 266 5.33 -8.29 21.94
C GLU A 266 4.88 -9.70 21.51
N ASN A 267 5.58 -10.30 20.53
CA ASN A 267 5.46 -11.70 20.11
C ASN A 267 4.01 -12.12 19.77
N LYS A 268 3.26 -11.20 19.17
CA LYS A 268 1.92 -11.47 18.63
C LYS A 268 1.97 -11.97 17.19
N HIS A 269 3.06 -11.67 16.48
CA HIS A 269 3.25 -12.00 15.07
C HIS A 269 4.41 -12.96 14.87
N SER A 270 4.31 -13.81 13.84
CA SER A 270 5.37 -14.73 13.42
C SER A 270 5.31 -14.94 11.91
N LEU A 271 6.41 -15.32 11.28
CA LEU A 271 6.39 -15.67 9.85
C LEU A 271 5.50 -16.91 9.61
N TYR A 272 4.87 -16.96 8.44
CA TYR A 272 4.10 -18.11 8.01
C TYR A 272 5.02 -19.25 7.57
N THR A 273 4.96 -20.39 8.26
CA THR A 273 5.82 -21.57 8.03
C THR A 273 5.03 -22.88 7.96
N SER A 274 3.69 -22.82 7.96
CA SER A 274 2.82 -23.98 8.16
C SER A 274 2.82 -24.96 6.99
N ASP A 275 3.28 -24.55 5.81
CA ASP A 275 3.21 -25.31 4.55
C ASP A 275 4.59 -25.74 4.03
N GLY A 276 5.59 -25.83 4.91
CA GLY A 276 6.95 -26.27 4.57
C GLY A 276 7.57 -25.46 3.42
N ASN A 277 8.02 -26.15 2.36
CA ASN A 277 8.63 -25.51 1.18
C ASN A 277 7.69 -24.58 0.40
N LEU A 278 6.37 -24.71 0.58
CA LEU A 278 5.36 -23.86 -0.08
C LEU A 278 4.90 -22.71 0.82
N SER A 279 5.48 -22.53 2.00
CA SER A 279 5.02 -21.51 2.96
C SER A 279 5.04 -20.11 2.36
N TYR A 280 6.08 -19.72 1.63
CA TYR A 280 6.10 -18.39 1.00
C TYR A 280 5.02 -18.25 -0.08
N GLN A 281 4.80 -19.28 -0.90
CA GLN A 281 3.77 -19.27 -1.94
C GLN A 281 2.36 -19.20 -1.34
N ASN A 282 2.07 -20.06 -0.38
CA ASN A 282 0.74 -20.20 0.22
C ASN A 282 0.38 -19.08 1.20
N LEU A 283 1.37 -18.35 1.71
CA LEU A 283 1.16 -17.08 2.42
C LEU A 283 0.26 -16.12 1.62
N PHE A 284 0.42 -16.07 0.30
CA PHE A 284 -0.36 -15.18 -0.59
C PHE A 284 -1.58 -15.87 -1.20
N ARG A 285 -2.07 -16.97 -0.62
CA ARG A 285 -3.21 -17.75 -1.10
C ARG A 285 -4.18 -18.03 0.05
N TYR A 286 -5.32 -18.64 -0.22
CA TYR A 286 -6.32 -19.00 0.80
C TYR A 286 -5.76 -19.72 2.06
N PRO A 287 -4.72 -20.59 1.98
CA PRO A 287 -4.12 -21.18 3.20
C PRO A 287 -3.48 -20.16 4.16
N GLY A 288 -3.01 -19.02 3.64
CA GLY A 288 -2.41 -17.92 4.39
C GLY A 288 -3.42 -16.91 4.97
N GLU A 289 -4.72 -17.11 4.78
CA GLU A 289 -5.74 -16.20 5.31
C GLU A 289 -6.02 -16.42 6.79
N THR A 290 -6.62 -15.40 7.42
CA THR A 290 -6.92 -15.30 8.85
C THR A 290 -5.71 -15.15 9.75
N TYR A 291 -5.85 -14.40 10.85
CA TYR A 291 -4.80 -14.28 11.85
C TYR A 291 -4.53 -15.61 12.59
N ALA A 292 -5.57 -16.41 12.84
CA ALA A 292 -5.45 -17.66 13.57
C ALA A 292 -4.51 -18.68 12.89
N LYS A 293 -4.56 -18.75 11.55
CA LYS A 293 -3.68 -19.61 10.75
C LYS A 293 -2.36 -18.94 10.38
N ASN A 294 -2.40 -17.63 10.18
CA ASN A 294 -1.27 -16.85 9.72
C ASN A 294 -1.06 -15.59 10.57
N LYS A 295 -0.14 -15.71 11.54
CA LYS A 295 0.28 -14.60 12.39
C LYS A 295 1.20 -13.60 11.66
N GLU A 296 1.57 -13.84 10.40
CA GLU A 296 2.32 -12.87 9.60
C GLU A 296 1.40 -11.70 9.19
N ASN A 297 0.08 -11.91 9.18
CA ASN A 297 -0.92 -10.87 8.94
C ASN A 297 -0.92 -9.82 10.07
N ILE A 298 -0.53 -8.58 9.77
CA ILE A 298 -0.62 -7.43 10.69
C ILE A 298 -1.86 -6.59 10.37
N LEU A 299 -2.06 -6.25 9.09
CA LEU A 299 -3.23 -5.53 8.62
C LEU A 299 -3.67 -6.11 7.27
N VAL A 300 -4.95 -6.40 7.12
CA VAL A 300 -5.50 -7.09 5.96
C VAL A 300 -6.76 -6.38 5.50
N ARG A 301 -6.89 -6.17 4.19
CA ARG A 301 -8.14 -5.75 3.55
C ARG A 301 -8.93 -7.00 3.17
N LEU A 302 -10.12 -7.10 3.73
CA LEU A 302 -10.96 -8.29 3.59
C LEU A 302 -11.77 -8.30 2.29
N TYR A 303 -11.85 -9.46 1.67
CA TYR A 303 -12.76 -9.79 0.57
C TYR A 303 -13.62 -11.01 0.95
N GLY A 304 -14.85 -11.10 0.44
CA GLY A 304 -15.72 -12.19 0.87
C GLY A 304 -17.18 -12.08 0.42
N LYS A 305 -17.91 -13.18 0.61
CA LYS A 305 -19.23 -13.44 0.00
C LYS A 305 -20.45 -13.39 0.96
N SER A 306 -20.32 -13.08 2.25
CA SER A 306 -21.47 -13.26 3.18
C SER A 306 -22.58 -12.17 3.13
N LEU A 307 -23.80 -12.62 3.46
CA LEU A 307 -25.14 -12.15 3.05
C LEU A 307 -25.83 -11.19 4.03
N SER A 308 -25.32 -9.97 4.18
CA SER A 308 -26.20 -8.85 4.54
C SER A 308 -25.77 -7.56 3.85
N GLU A 309 -25.49 -7.64 2.55
CA GLU A 309 -25.42 -6.52 1.59
C GLU A 309 -24.07 -5.90 1.19
N ASN A 310 -22.92 -6.59 1.29
CA ASN A 310 -21.77 -6.16 0.48
C ASN A 310 -20.87 -7.31 0.05
N ILE A 311 -20.75 -7.49 -1.27
CA ILE A 311 -19.76 -8.35 -1.92
C ILE A 311 -18.55 -7.49 -2.21
N ALA A 312 -17.47 -7.64 -1.45
CA ALA A 312 -16.17 -7.12 -1.85
C ALA A 312 -15.43 -8.23 -2.59
N SER A 313 -15.12 -8.00 -3.87
CA SER A 313 -14.34 -8.91 -4.70
C SER A 313 -13.35 -8.12 -5.57
N HIS A 314 -12.44 -8.83 -6.22
CA HIS A 314 -11.49 -8.25 -7.17
C HIS A 314 -11.25 -9.20 -8.34
N ALA A 315 -10.70 -8.66 -9.44
CA ALA A 315 -10.41 -9.41 -10.65
C ALA A 315 -8.90 -9.54 -10.93
N TYR A 316 -8.04 -9.53 -9.89
CA TYR A 316 -6.59 -9.37 -10.07
C TYR A 316 -5.93 -10.51 -10.87
N LEU A 317 -6.37 -11.75 -10.70
CA LEU A 317 -5.66 -12.93 -11.23
C LEU A 317 -5.49 -12.90 -12.75
N ARG A 318 -6.59 -12.86 -13.50
CA ARG A 318 -6.53 -13.00 -14.95
C ARG A 318 -5.84 -11.81 -15.64
N PRO A 319 -6.38 -10.58 -15.57
CA PRO A 319 -5.79 -9.43 -16.24
C PRO A 319 -4.35 -9.13 -15.82
N SER A 320 -3.99 -9.28 -14.54
CA SER A 320 -2.66 -8.88 -14.05
C SER A 320 -1.64 -10.00 -14.14
N LEU A 321 -1.97 -11.23 -13.74
CA LEU A 321 -1.02 -12.34 -13.69
C LEU A 321 -0.93 -13.06 -15.04
N THR A 322 -2.06 -13.58 -15.53
CA THR A 322 -2.02 -14.51 -16.67
C THR A 322 -2.02 -13.81 -18.02
N ASP A 323 -2.78 -12.73 -18.16
CA ASP A 323 -2.81 -11.93 -19.38
C ASP A 323 -1.56 -11.02 -19.43
N GLY A 324 -0.86 -10.86 -18.30
CA GLY A 324 0.43 -10.17 -18.22
C GLY A 324 0.30 -8.65 -18.02
N GLY A 325 -0.76 -8.18 -17.38
CA GLY A 325 -0.88 -6.78 -16.96
C GLY A 325 0.12 -6.33 -15.92
N ASN A 326 0.83 -7.27 -15.30
CA ASN A 326 1.94 -7.07 -14.39
C ASN A 326 2.96 -8.18 -14.65
N ALA A 327 3.59 -8.20 -15.82
CA ALA A 327 4.65 -9.16 -16.13
C ALA A 327 5.95 -8.74 -15.44
N ALA A 328 6.69 -9.71 -14.92
CA ALA A 328 7.97 -9.52 -14.26
C ALA A 328 9.08 -9.26 -15.28
N THR A 329 10.06 -8.44 -14.92
CA THR A 329 11.22 -8.19 -15.79
C THR A 329 12.40 -9.05 -15.38
N ARG A 330 13.40 -9.10 -16.27
CA ARG A 330 14.71 -9.67 -15.97
C ARG A 330 15.40 -8.99 -14.78
N ALA A 331 15.11 -7.72 -14.48
CA ALA A 331 15.72 -7.04 -13.33
C ALA A 331 15.41 -7.77 -12.02
N PHE A 332 14.14 -8.13 -11.79
CA PHE A 332 13.74 -8.94 -10.64
C PHE A 332 14.39 -10.33 -10.68
N VAL A 333 14.39 -10.99 -11.85
CA VAL A 333 15.01 -12.31 -12.01
C VAL A 333 16.50 -12.27 -11.66
N THR A 334 17.25 -11.25 -12.06
CA THR A 334 18.69 -11.13 -11.74
C THR A 334 18.98 -10.66 -10.32
N LEU A 335 17.98 -10.09 -9.64
CA LEU A 335 18.11 -9.65 -8.26
C LEU A 335 18.03 -10.83 -7.27
N ALA A 336 17.24 -11.86 -7.58
CA ALA A 336 17.16 -13.06 -6.76
C ALA A 336 18.56 -13.70 -6.61
N LEU A 337 18.91 -14.13 -5.40
CA LEU A 337 20.22 -14.74 -5.15
C LEU A 337 20.30 -16.15 -5.78
N TYR A 338 21.52 -16.63 -5.97
CA TYR A 338 21.77 -18.06 -6.13
C TYR A 338 21.69 -18.78 -4.77
N SER A 339 21.64 -20.10 -4.78
CA SER A 339 21.49 -20.91 -3.57
C SER A 339 22.67 -20.79 -2.60
N ASP A 340 23.84 -20.39 -3.09
CA ASP A 340 25.01 -20.04 -2.29
C ASP A 340 24.90 -18.66 -1.61
N GLY A 341 23.79 -17.94 -1.81
CA GLY A 341 23.56 -16.60 -1.27
C GLY A 341 24.29 -15.48 -2.00
N LEU A 342 24.93 -15.77 -3.15
CA LEU A 342 25.65 -14.77 -3.92
C LEU A 342 24.79 -14.21 -5.07
N PRO A 343 24.93 -12.91 -5.39
CA PRO A 343 24.22 -12.30 -6.51
C PRO A 343 24.83 -12.68 -7.86
N VAL A 344 24.10 -12.35 -8.93
CA VAL A 344 24.61 -12.37 -10.32
C VAL A 344 25.94 -11.62 -10.41
N GLY A 345 26.87 -12.14 -11.20
CA GLY A 345 28.23 -11.62 -11.35
C GLY A 345 29.21 -11.99 -10.23
N LYS A 346 28.74 -12.62 -9.14
CA LYS A 346 29.58 -13.08 -8.01
C LYS A 346 29.53 -14.59 -7.80
N SER A 347 28.38 -15.22 -8.02
CA SER A 347 28.21 -16.66 -7.83
C SER A 347 28.93 -17.48 -8.92
N PRO A 348 29.61 -18.60 -8.59
CA PRO A 348 30.04 -19.59 -9.58
C PRO A 348 28.86 -20.29 -10.28
N LEU A 349 27.66 -20.22 -9.70
CA LEU A 349 26.42 -20.75 -10.29
C LEU A 349 25.82 -19.78 -11.31
N ASP A 350 26.46 -18.64 -11.55
CA ASP A 350 25.91 -17.59 -12.40
C ASP A 350 25.73 -18.03 -13.85
N SER A 351 24.45 -18.15 -14.21
CA SER A 351 23.94 -18.52 -15.52
C SER A 351 23.58 -17.32 -16.39
N ASN A 352 23.68 -16.09 -15.89
CA ASN A 352 23.39 -14.88 -16.66
C ASN A 352 24.30 -14.79 -17.89
N GLY A 353 23.69 -14.78 -19.07
CA GLY A 353 24.35 -14.80 -20.38
C GLY A 353 24.69 -16.20 -20.90
N LYS A 354 24.61 -17.23 -20.05
CA LYS A 354 24.97 -18.64 -20.31
C LYS A 354 23.76 -19.59 -20.30
N GLU A 355 22.55 -19.04 -20.35
CA GLU A 355 21.31 -19.79 -20.35
C GLU A 355 21.21 -20.66 -21.60
N THR A 356 20.77 -21.91 -21.41
CA THR A 356 20.61 -22.93 -22.46
C THR A 356 19.16 -23.31 -22.69
N SER A 357 18.24 -22.88 -21.81
CA SER A 357 16.80 -23.09 -21.93
C SER A 357 16.01 -22.04 -21.14
N LEU A 358 14.69 -22.02 -21.32
CA LEU A 358 13.76 -21.19 -20.55
C LEU A 358 13.70 -21.54 -19.05
N LEU A 359 14.26 -22.69 -18.63
CA LEU A 359 14.31 -23.12 -17.24
C LEU A 359 15.60 -22.71 -16.55
N THR A 360 16.65 -22.33 -17.29
CA THR A 360 17.97 -22.06 -16.71
C THR A 360 17.94 -20.93 -15.68
N ASP A 361 17.15 -19.86 -15.93
CA ASP A 361 17.00 -18.73 -14.98
C ASP A 361 16.47 -19.17 -13.60
N TYR A 362 15.85 -20.35 -13.47
CA TYR A 362 15.24 -20.83 -12.23
C TYR A 362 16.10 -21.87 -11.49
N GLN A 363 17.25 -22.25 -12.05
CA GLN A 363 18.12 -23.26 -11.46
C GLN A 363 19.03 -22.66 -10.39
N ASN A 364 19.17 -23.36 -9.26
CA ASN A 364 20.02 -22.98 -8.13
C ASN A 364 19.74 -21.56 -7.61
N ARG A 365 18.47 -21.14 -7.60
CA ARG A 365 18.05 -19.81 -7.16
C ARG A 365 17.41 -19.84 -5.78
N ASP A 366 17.31 -18.66 -5.19
CA ASP A 366 16.38 -18.39 -4.09
C ASP A 366 14.99 -18.99 -4.40
N PRO A 367 14.46 -19.90 -3.56
CA PRO A 367 13.17 -20.54 -3.81
C PRO A 367 12.00 -19.58 -3.97
N ARG A 368 12.09 -18.35 -3.44
CA ARG A 368 11.06 -17.31 -3.61
C ARG A 368 10.88 -16.90 -5.06
N LEU A 369 11.90 -17.03 -5.92
CA LEU A 369 11.78 -16.72 -7.34
C LEU A 369 10.69 -17.58 -8.00
N THR A 370 10.75 -18.90 -7.80
CA THR A 370 9.75 -19.85 -8.34
C THR A 370 8.44 -19.88 -7.55
N GLN A 371 8.36 -19.20 -6.41
CA GLN A 371 7.11 -19.01 -5.67
C GLN A 371 6.45 -17.66 -6.03
N THR A 372 7.19 -16.77 -6.70
CA THR A 372 6.72 -15.46 -7.14
C THR A 372 6.40 -15.43 -8.63
N LEU A 373 7.16 -16.15 -9.47
CA LEU A 373 6.96 -16.22 -10.93
C LEU A 373 6.64 -17.64 -11.39
N PHE A 374 5.77 -17.78 -12.38
CA PHE A 374 5.59 -19.05 -13.08
C PHE A 374 6.87 -19.45 -13.81
N LYS A 375 7.25 -20.74 -13.72
CA LYS A 375 8.24 -21.36 -14.59
C LYS A 375 7.56 -22.29 -15.61
N PRO A 376 8.15 -22.48 -16.80
CA PRO A 376 7.64 -23.45 -17.78
C PRO A 376 7.35 -24.81 -17.13
N GLY A 377 6.15 -25.34 -17.36
CA GLY A 377 5.68 -26.59 -16.75
C GLY A 377 4.86 -26.44 -15.45
N ASP A 378 4.83 -25.26 -14.82
CA ASP A 378 3.97 -25.02 -13.65
C ASP A 378 2.47 -25.14 -14.01
N PRO A 379 1.60 -25.54 -13.06
CA PRO A 379 0.15 -25.48 -13.27
C PRO A 379 -0.30 -24.06 -13.62
N TYR A 380 -1.09 -23.93 -14.68
CA TYR A 380 -1.63 -22.67 -15.18
C TYR A 380 -3.14 -22.78 -15.40
N ALA A 381 -3.78 -21.72 -15.89
CA ALA A 381 -5.21 -21.76 -16.22
C ALA A 381 -5.52 -21.59 -17.70
N SER A 382 -6.65 -22.16 -18.11
CA SER A 382 -7.19 -22.03 -19.46
C SER A 382 -8.66 -21.63 -19.45
N ILE A 383 -9.08 -20.81 -20.41
CA ILE A 383 -10.50 -20.50 -20.64
C ILE A 383 -11.28 -21.77 -21.03
N SER A 384 -10.63 -22.77 -21.63
CA SER A 384 -11.25 -24.06 -21.97
C SER A 384 -11.54 -24.96 -20.76
N GLY A 385 -11.15 -24.56 -19.54
CA GLY A 385 -11.38 -25.34 -18.32
C GLY A 385 -10.48 -26.56 -18.13
N THR A 386 -9.52 -26.79 -19.02
CA THR A 386 -8.43 -27.75 -18.82
C THR A 386 -7.40 -27.20 -17.83
N ASN A 387 -6.57 -28.05 -17.21
CA ASN A 387 -5.40 -27.62 -16.42
C ASN A 387 -4.16 -27.56 -17.33
N PRO A 388 -3.93 -26.48 -18.12
CA PRO A 388 -2.71 -26.38 -18.90
C PRO A 388 -1.51 -26.22 -17.98
N THR A 389 -0.33 -26.51 -18.51
CA THR A 389 0.92 -26.05 -17.92
C THR A 389 1.29 -24.70 -18.51
N TYR A 390 2.01 -23.89 -17.73
CA TYR A 390 2.58 -22.64 -18.19
C TYR A 390 3.59 -22.94 -19.31
N GLY A 391 3.32 -22.36 -20.47
CA GLY A 391 4.01 -22.70 -21.72
C GLY A 391 5.30 -21.92 -21.97
N ASN A 392 5.81 -22.06 -23.19
CA ASN A 392 6.94 -21.29 -23.68
C ASN A 392 6.47 -19.89 -24.06
N THR A 393 6.93 -18.88 -23.34
CA THR A 393 6.63 -17.46 -23.60
C THR A 393 7.91 -16.64 -23.50
N TYR A 394 7.90 -15.47 -24.14
CA TYR A 394 8.95 -14.46 -24.04
C TYR A 394 9.03 -13.83 -22.64
N TYR A 395 7.91 -13.83 -21.92
CA TYR A 395 7.73 -12.99 -20.75
C TYR A 395 7.76 -13.79 -19.44
N TYR A 396 8.16 -13.15 -18.34
CA TYR A 396 8.01 -13.74 -17.01
C TYR A 396 6.64 -13.38 -16.42
N HIS A 397 5.72 -14.34 -16.29
CA HIS A 397 4.44 -14.09 -15.61
C HIS A 397 4.55 -14.29 -14.10
N GLN A 398 3.89 -13.43 -13.34
CA GLN A 398 3.77 -13.55 -11.89
C GLN A 398 2.81 -14.68 -11.49
N GLN A 399 3.10 -15.36 -10.39
CA GLN A 399 2.21 -16.33 -9.73
C GLN A 399 1.90 -16.00 -8.26
N LYS A 400 2.53 -14.97 -7.68
CA LYS A 400 2.12 -14.45 -6.36
C LYS A 400 0.64 -14.06 -6.44
N TYR A 401 -0.15 -14.43 -5.42
CA TYR A 401 -1.62 -14.30 -5.40
C TYR A 401 -2.41 -15.24 -6.32
N TRP A 402 -1.77 -16.19 -6.98
CA TRP A 402 -2.46 -17.19 -7.80
C TRP A 402 -3.28 -18.16 -6.94
N THR A 403 -4.60 -18.23 -7.09
CA THR A 403 -5.47 -19.16 -6.33
C THR A 403 -6.07 -20.28 -7.18
N GLY A 404 -5.78 -20.32 -8.49
CA GLY A 404 -6.11 -21.43 -9.37
C GLY A 404 -7.22 -21.17 -10.38
N GLN A 405 -7.61 -22.23 -11.09
CA GLN A 405 -8.51 -22.22 -12.25
C GLN A 405 -9.90 -21.63 -11.95
N ALA A 406 -10.46 -21.87 -10.75
CA ALA A 406 -11.80 -21.41 -10.41
C ALA A 406 -11.89 -19.87 -10.37
N ASP A 407 -10.94 -19.24 -9.67
CA ASP A 407 -10.84 -17.78 -9.55
C ASP A 407 -10.30 -17.13 -10.85
N PHE A 408 -9.59 -17.89 -11.69
CA PHE A 408 -9.25 -17.43 -13.03
C PHE A 408 -10.47 -17.31 -13.96
N LEU A 409 -11.38 -18.29 -13.93
CA LEU A 409 -12.58 -18.29 -14.76
C LEU A 409 -13.63 -17.28 -14.29
N ASN A 410 -13.61 -16.96 -12.99
CA ASN A 410 -14.56 -16.05 -12.38
C ASN A 410 -13.85 -14.78 -11.87
N PRO A 411 -14.04 -13.61 -12.48
CA PRO A 411 -13.41 -12.36 -12.06
C PRO A 411 -13.94 -11.79 -10.73
N THR A 412 -14.58 -12.64 -9.90
CA THR A 412 -15.10 -12.34 -8.57
C THR A 412 -14.26 -13.10 -7.54
N VAL A 413 -12.99 -12.68 -7.37
CA VAL A 413 -12.04 -13.32 -6.46
C VAL A 413 -12.19 -12.73 -5.06
N PHE A 414 -12.08 -13.58 -4.05
CA PHE A 414 -12.30 -13.24 -2.64
C PHE A 414 -11.05 -13.38 -1.76
N LEU A 415 -9.87 -13.45 -2.39
CA LEU A 415 -8.60 -13.53 -1.68
C LEU A 415 -8.36 -12.21 -0.94
N ASP A 416 -8.04 -12.31 0.35
CA ASP A 416 -7.69 -11.16 1.18
C ASP A 416 -6.37 -10.49 0.73
N TYR A 417 -6.31 -9.16 0.82
CA TYR A 417 -5.08 -8.41 0.51
C TYR A 417 -4.33 -8.05 1.80
N MET A 418 -3.12 -8.59 1.96
CA MET A 418 -2.21 -8.23 3.06
C MET A 418 -1.64 -6.82 2.85
N VAL A 419 -2.10 -5.87 3.67
CA VAL A 419 -1.69 -4.45 3.62
C VAL A 419 -0.36 -4.23 4.35
N ILE A 420 -0.18 -4.90 5.48
CA ILE A 420 1.04 -4.89 6.29
C ILE A 420 1.26 -6.31 6.81
N ARG A 421 2.48 -6.81 6.72
CA ARG A 421 2.85 -8.14 7.18
C ARG A 421 4.16 -8.16 7.97
N TYR A 422 4.35 -9.18 8.80
CA TYR A 422 5.45 -9.23 9.76
C TYR A 422 6.85 -9.22 9.12
N ALA A 423 7.02 -9.76 7.92
CA ALA A 423 8.30 -9.66 7.21
C ALA A 423 8.74 -8.21 6.96
N GLU A 424 7.81 -7.30 6.68
CA GLU A 424 8.13 -5.88 6.51
C GLU A 424 8.68 -5.28 7.82
N VAL A 425 8.13 -5.67 8.97
CA VAL A 425 8.62 -5.23 10.29
C VAL A 425 10.06 -5.67 10.50
N LEU A 426 10.38 -6.93 10.15
CA LEU A 426 11.75 -7.46 10.24
C LEU A 426 12.72 -6.70 9.32
N LEU A 427 12.30 -6.42 8.08
CA LEU A 427 13.08 -5.66 7.11
C LEU A 427 13.30 -4.20 7.55
N ASN A 428 12.26 -3.56 8.10
CA ASN A 428 12.35 -2.19 8.59
C ASN A 428 13.32 -2.11 9.79
N TYR A 429 13.29 -3.08 10.71
CA TYR A 429 14.24 -3.16 11.82
C TYR A 429 15.69 -3.32 11.33
N ALA A 430 15.92 -4.25 10.39
CA ALA A 430 17.25 -4.51 9.85
C ALA A 430 17.83 -3.29 9.14
N GLU A 431 17.05 -2.68 8.24
CA GLU A 431 17.48 -1.50 7.49
C GLU A 431 17.70 -0.29 8.41
N ALA A 432 16.77 0.01 9.31
CA ALA A 432 16.94 1.12 10.25
C ALA A 432 18.14 0.92 11.20
N THR A 433 18.38 -0.32 11.64
CA THR A 433 19.56 -0.65 12.47
C THR A 433 20.85 -0.39 11.71
N TYR A 434 20.93 -0.85 10.45
CA TYR A 434 22.10 -0.60 9.62
C TYR A 434 22.29 0.90 9.34
N GLU A 435 21.22 1.62 8.99
CA GLU A 435 21.33 3.02 8.60
C GLU A 435 21.71 3.95 9.77
N LEU A 436 21.36 3.60 11.02
CA LEU A 436 21.80 4.32 12.23
C LEU A 436 23.27 4.08 12.57
N ASN A 437 23.75 2.85 12.42
CA ASN A 437 25.03 2.44 12.99
C ASN A 437 26.11 2.17 11.91
N SER A 438 25.74 2.27 10.63
CA SER A 438 26.52 1.79 9.49
C SER A 438 26.98 0.34 9.62
N SER A 439 26.27 -0.45 10.45
CA SER A 439 26.58 -1.82 10.83
C SER A 439 25.34 -2.50 11.40
N ILE A 440 25.30 -3.83 11.35
CA ILE A 440 24.26 -4.67 11.94
C ILE A 440 24.90 -5.95 12.48
N SER A 441 24.50 -6.39 13.66
CA SER A 441 25.06 -7.59 14.28
C SER A 441 24.55 -8.87 13.61
N ASP A 442 25.31 -9.97 13.71
CA ASP A 442 24.83 -11.27 13.23
C ASP A 442 23.60 -11.77 14.03
N GLU A 443 23.45 -11.34 15.28
CA GLU A 443 22.25 -11.60 16.08
C GLU A 443 21.02 -10.87 15.49
N ASP A 444 21.15 -9.59 15.17
CA ASP A 444 20.08 -8.83 14.51
C ASP A 444 19.74 -9.42 13.14
N LEU A 445 20.74 -9.85 12.36
CA LEU A 445 20.52 -10.57 11.09
C LEU A 445 19.76 -11.89 11.31
N ASN A 446 20.12 -12.63 12.35
CA ASN A 446 19.45 -13.87 12.75
C ASN A 446 18.00 -13.68 13.20
N ASN A 447 17.70 -12.52 13.78
CA ASN A 447 16.35 -12.13 14.21
C ASN A 447 15.54 -11.44 13.10
N THR A 448 16.11 -11.23 11.90
CA THR A 448 15.44 -10.54 10.78
C THR A 448 15.64 -11.24 9.44
N ILE A 449 16.66 -10.86 8.68
CA ILE A 449 16.97 -11.33 7.32
C ILE A 449 17.04 -12.86 7.24
N ASN A 450 17.74 -13.48 8.20
CA ASN A 450 17.91 -14.92 8.19
C ASN A 450 16.63 -15.67 8.60
N LEU A 451 15.68 -15.05 9.29
CA LEU A 451 14.35 -15.65 9.48
C LEU A 451 13.60 -15.74 8.14
N LEU A 452 13.71 -14.72 7.30
CA LEU A 452 13.08 -14.69 5.97
C LEU A 452 13.70 -15.75 5.04
N ARG A 453 15.04 -15.83 5.02
CA ARG A 453 15.77 -16.85 4.25
C ARG A 453 15.44 -18.27 4.71
N LYS A 454 15.40 -18.49 6.04
CA LYS A 454 14.98 -19.79 6.62
C LYS A 454 13.54 -20.14 6.25
N ARG A 455 12.60 -19.19 6.30
CA ARG A 455 11.22 -19.45 5.87
C ARG A 455 11.16 -19.81 4.39
N ALA A 456 11.90 -19.09 3.54
CA ALA A 456 11.96 -19.36 2.10
C ALA A 456 12.46 -20.77 1.76
N THR A 457 13.37 -21.32 2.57
CA THR A 457 13.99 -22.63 2.34
C THR A 457 13.44 -23.74 3.22
N ASN A 458 12.44 -23.48 4.07
CA ASN A 458 11.98 -24.40 5.10
C ASN A 458 13.15 -24.88 6.01
N ASN A 459 13.98 -23.93 6.46
CA ASN A 459 15.18 -24.10 7.28
C ASN A 459 16.34 -24.89 6.61
N ASP A 460 16.28 -25.10 5.29
CA ASP A 460 17.35 -25.74 4.53
C ASP A 460 18.32 -24.70 3.95
N ASN A 461 19.37 -24.37 4.70
CA ASN A 461 20.35 -23.35 4.30
C ASN A 461 21.19 -23.75 3.07
N SER A 462 21.12 -25.00 2.59
CA SER A 462 21.78 -25.38 1.33
C SER A 462 21.07 -24.81 0.10
N LYS A 463 19.81 -24.41 0.24
CA LYS A 463 19.00 -23.81 -0.84
C LYS A 463 19.11 -22.29 -0.91
N LEU A 464 19.57 -21.65 0.16
CA LEU A 464 19.88 -20.23 0.24
C LEU A 464 20.76 -19.98 1.46
N ALA A 465 22.01 -19.60 1.25
CA ALA A 465 22.93 -19.32 2.35
C ALA A 465 22.43 -18.16 3.23
N LEU A 466 22.72 -18.25 4.53
CA LEU A 466 22.40 -17.19 5.48
C LEU A 466 23.36 -16.02 5.34
N LEU A 467 22.89 -14.81 5.65
CA LEU A 467 23.68 -13.59 5.64
C LEU A 467 24.37 -13.41 6.99
N THR A 468 25.69 -13.23 6.97
CA THR A 468 26.52 -12.86 8.13
C THR A 468 27.51 -11.78 7.73
N ASN A 469 28.07 -11.07 8.71
CA ASN A 469 29.14 -10.11 8.45
C ASN A 469 30.36 -10.79 7.80
N ASP A 470 30.73 -11.99 8.26
CA ASP A 470 31.81 -12.78 7.67
C ASP A 470 31.53 -13.17 6.21
N PHE A 471 30.29 -13.59 5.90
CA PHE A 471 29.89 -13.93 4.54
C PHE A 471 30.00 -12.71 3.60
N VAL A 472 29.55 -11.54 4.06
CA VAL A 472 29.63 -10.29 3.30
C VAL A 472 31.09 -9.92 3.04
N ASN A 473 31.94 -9.97 4.06
CA ASN A 473 33.36 -9.62 3.95
C ASN A 473 34.12 -10.60 3.04
N ALA A 474 33.93 -11.90 3.23
CA ALA A 474 34.62 -12.94 2.47
C ALA A 474 34.33 -12.89 0.96
N ASN A 475 33.16 -12.37 0.57
CA ASN A 475 32.73 -12.29 -0.82
C ASN A 475 32.81 -10.88 -1.42
N GLY A 476 33.32 -9.90 -0.66
CA GLY A 476 33.41 -8.50 -1.08
C GLY A 476 32.05 -7.91 -1.45
N LEU A 477 31.03 -8.19 -0.63
CA LEU A 477 29.68 -7.66 -0.77
C LEU A 477 29.51 -6.38 0.07
N ASN A 478 28.38 -5.69 -0.11
CA ASN A 478 28.01 -4.54 0.71
C ASN A 478 26.77 -4.86 1.54
N MET A 479 26.87 -4.77 2.87
CA MET A 479 25.77 -5.13 3.78
C MET A 479 24.50 -4.30 3.54
N ARG A 480 24.61 -3.00 3.24
CA ARG A 480 23.44 -2.16 2.89
C ARG A 480 22.71 -2.74 1.69
N GLU A 481 23.46 -3.04 0.62
CA GLU A 481 22.88 -3.53 -0.62
C GLU A 481 22.28 -4.93 -0.48
N GLU A 482 22.84 -5.79 0.39
CA GLU A 482 22.24 -7.09 0.69
C GLU A 482 20.95 -6.98 1.50
N ILE A 483 20.85 -6.03 2.44
CA ILE A 483 19.57 -5.73 3.13
C ILE A 483 18.53 -5.20 2.13
N ARG A 484 18.92 -4.27 1.25
CA ARG A 484 18.03 -3.73 0.19
C ARG A 484 17.60 -4.82 -0.80
N ARG A 485 18.48 -5.77 -1.11
CA ARG A 485 18.19 -6.94 -1.94
C ARG A 485 17.16 -7.84 -1.31
N GLU A 486 17.38 -8.21 -0.05
CA GLU A 486 16.45 -9.04 0.70
C GLU A 486 15.07 -8.38 0.73
N ARG A 487 15.01 -7.06 1.02
CA ARG A 487 13.77 -6.28 0.98
C ARG A 487 13.08 -6.36 -0.38
N SER A 488 13.84 -6.14 -1.45
CA SER A 488 13.32 -6.12 -2.81
C SER A 488 12.81 -7.50 -3.27
N VAL A 489 13.47 -8.59 -2.88
CA VAL A 489 13.00 -9.97 -3.20
C VAL A 489 11.80 -10.34 -2.35
N GLU A 490 11.87 -10.07 -1.05
CA GLU A 490 10.84 -10.47 -0.09
C GLU A 490 9.50 -9.77 -0.37
N LEU A 491 9.53 -8.46 -0.67
CA LEU A 491 8.35 -7.61 -0.90
C LEU A 491 8.01 -7.38 -2.39
N ALA A 492 8.59 -8.16 -3.31
CA ALA A 492 8.34 -8.01 -4.74
C ALA A 492 6.85 -8.14 -5.08
N TYR A 493 6.34 -7.24 -5.93
CA TYR A 493 4.93 -7.22 -6.36
C TYR A 493 3.92 -6.97 -5.23
N GLU A 494 4.36 -6.27 -4.19
CA GLU A 494 3.51 -5.80 -3.09
C GLU A 494 3.42 -4.25 -3.07
N GLY A 495 3.92 -3.58 -4.13
CA GLY A 495 3.85 -2.12 -4.30
C GLY A 495 4.96 -1.35 -3.57
N PHE A 496 6.10 -1.98 -3.31
CA PHE A 496 7.21 -1.34 -2.57
C PHE A 496 8.34 -0.84 -3.47
N ARG A 497 8.68 -1.55 -4.55
CA ARG A 497 9.94 -1.35 -5.29
C ARG A 497 10.10 0.08 -5.79
N TYR A 498 9.08 0.65 -6.43
CA TYR A 498 9.14 2.04 -6.90
C TYR A 498 9.45 3.00 -5.74
N TRP A 499 8.71 2.91 -4.64
CA TRP A 499 8.89 3.79 -3.48
C TRP A 499 10.22 3.57 -2.75
N ASP A 500 10.73 2.34 -2.75
CA ASP A 500 12.06 2.02 -2.25
C ASP A 500 13.16 2.67 -3.11
N LEU A 501 13.05 2.62 -4.45
CA LEU A 501 13.97 3.33 -5.35
C LEU A 501 13.92 4.86 -5.18
N ILE A 502 12.71 5.40 -4.93
CA ILE A 502 12.51 6.83 -4.67
C ILE A 502 13.19 7.23 -3.36
N ARG A 503 12.90 6.57 -2.23
CA ARG A 503 13.48 6.96 -0.93
C ARG A 503 14.98 6.69 -0.82
N TRP A 504 15.51 5.70 -1.53
CA TRP A 504 16.96 5.44 -1.61
C TRP A 504 17.69 6.39 -2.56
N LYS A 505 16.95 7.22 -3.31
CA LYS A 505 17.46 8.08 -4.38
C LYS A 505 18.26 7.30 -5.43
N THR A 506 17.80 6.09 -5.76
CA THR A 506 18.41 5.23 -6.79
C THR A 506 17.60 5.14 -8.08
N ALA A 507 16.36 5.68 -8.08
CA ALA A 507 15.50 5.72 -9.25
C ALA A 507 16.17 6.34 -10.49
N GLU A 508 16.97 7.40 -10.32
CA GLU A 508 17.72 8.06 -11.39
C GLU A 508 18.76 7.17 -12.09
N THR A 509 19.16 6.07 -11.45
CA THR A 509 20.10 5.08 -11.99
C THR A 509 19.37 3.84 -12.49
N GLU A 510 18.35 3.36 -11.76
CA GLU A 510 17.67 2.10 -12.06
C GLU A 510 16.59 2.24 -13.14
N LEU A 511 15.81 3.33 -13.12
CA LEU A 511 14.67 3.50 -14.03
C LEU A 511 15.07 3.85 -15.49
N PRO A 512 16.22 4.47 -15.79
CA PRO A 512 16.66 4.65 -17.18
C PRO A 512 17.20 3.37 -17.86
N LYS A 513 17.46 2.28 -17.12
CA LYS A 513 17.99 1.03 -17.69
C LYS A 513 16.95 0.37 -18.63
N PRO A 514 17.34 -0.38 -19.67
CA PRO A 514 16.36 -1.01 -20.55
C PRO A 514 15.53 -2.06 -19.79
N LEU A 515 14.26 -2.22 -20.18
CA LEU A 515 13.41 -3.29 -19.68
C LEU A 515 13.61 -4.54 -20.55
N LEU A 516 14.20 -5.56 -19.93
CA LEU A 516 14.53 -6.83 -20.56
C LEU A 516 13.66 -7.96 -19.99
N GLU A 517 13.48 -8.96 -20.83
CA GLU A 517 12.74 -10.18 -20.56
C GLU A 517 13.64 -11.41 -20.76
N ARG A 518 13.07 -12.60 -20.98
CA ARG A 518 13.83 -13.85 -21.12
C ARG A 518 14.86 -13.78 -22.25
N LYS A 519 15.88 -14.62 -22.13
CA LYS A 519 16.74 -14.93 -23.28
C LYS A 519 15.91 -15.59 -24.38
N TYR A 520 16.13 -15.17 -25.61
CA TYR A 520 15.49 -15.75 -26.78
C TYR A 520 16.29 -16.97 -27.27
N PHE A 521 15.58 -18.05 -27.58
CA PHE A 521 16.14 -19.29 -28.10
C PHE A 521 15.48 -19.64 -29.44
N ASP A 522 16.24 -19.68 -30.55
CA ASP A 522 15.67 -19.94 -31.88
C ASP A 522 15.02 -21.34 -32.02
N ASN A 523 15.36 -22.29 -31.15
CA ASN A 523 14.81 -23.64 -31.13
C ASN A 523 13.55 -23.81 -30.25
N VAL A 524 13.04 -22.73 -29.65
CA VAL A 524 11.83 -22.75 -28.81
C VAL A 524 10.64 -22.23 -29.61
N ASN A 525 9.53 -22.97 -29.60
CA ASN A 525 8.26 -22.48 -30.11
C ASN A 525 7.54 -21.65 -29.05
N TYR A 526 7.49 -20.34 -29.25
CA TYR A 526 6.85 -19.36 -28.36
C TYR A 526 5.37 -19.08 -28.70
N GLY A 527 4.78 -19.78 -29.67
CA GLY A 527 3.38 -19.60 -30.06
C GLY A 527 3.08 -18.30 -30.83
N GLY A 528 4.10 -17.53 -31.23
CA GLY A 528 3.99 -16.32 -32.04
C GLY A 528 4.70 -16.45 -33.39
N SER A 529 4.28 -15.65 -34.38
CA SER A 529 4.83 -15.68 -35.75
C SER A 529 6.05 -14.78 -35.96
N THR A 530 6.36 -13.87 -35.03
CA THR A 530 7.40 -12.85 -35.20
C THR A 530 8.41 -12.90 -34.06
N LYS A 531 9.70 -12.90 -34.42
CA LYS A 531 10.82 -12.78 -33.48
C LYS A 531 10.80 -11.39 -32.83
N PRO A 532 10.81 -11.27 -31.49
CA PRO A 532 10.79 -9.97 -30.82
C PRO A 532 12.13 -9.24 -31.00
N PRO A 533 12.18 -7.91 -30.81
CA PRO A 533 13.45 -7.19 -30.74
C PRO A 533 14.30 -7.73 -29.59
N LEU A 534 15.61 -7.80 -29.82
CA LEU A 534 16.57 -8.36 -28.86
C LEU A 534 17.69 -7.37 -28.56
N ILE A 535 18.23 -7.44 -27.35
CA ILE A 535 19.52 -6.83 -26.98
C ILE A 535 20.33 -7.86 -26.19
N ASN A 536 21.57 -8.12 -26.64
CA ASN A 536 22.44 -9.15 -26.06
C ASN A 536 21.78 -10.54 -25.91
N GLY A 537 20.89 -10.89 -26.84
CA GLY A 537 20.15 -12.16 -26.83
C GLY A 537 18.90 -12.18 -25.93
N TYR A 538 18.63 -11.12 -25.17
CA TYR A 538 17.43 -10.98 -24.35
C TYR A 538 16.32 -10.26 -25.10
N VAL A 539 15.07 -10.67 -24.86
CA VAL A 539 13.89 -9.97 -25.36
C VAL A 539 13.88 -8.55 -24.80
N LEU A 540 13.82 -7.58 -25.70
CA LEU A 540 13.81 -6.16 -25.38
C LEU A 540 12.36 -5.66 -25.40
N PHE A 541 11.83 -5.28 -24.25
CA PHE A 541 10.50 -4.66 -24.20
C PHE A 541 10.61 -3.13 -24.41
N GLN A 542 11.54 -2.49 -23.70
CA GLN A 542 11.76 -1.04 -23.80
C GLN A 542 13.26 -0.73 -23.76
N ALA A 543 13.74 -0.02 -24.79
CA ALA A 543 15.13 0.43 -24.88
C ALA A 543 15.45 1.56 -23.89
N ALA A 544 16.72 1.65 -23.50
CA ALA A 544 17.19 2.64 -22.51
C ALA A 544 16.99 4.09 -22.98
N ASP A 545 17.15 4.37 -24.28
CA ASP A 545 16.92 5.69 -24.88
C ASP A 545 15.43 6.10 -24.89
N LYS A 546 14.53 5.17 -24.60
CA LYS A 546 13.08 5.40 -24.44
C LYS A 546 12.67 5.49 -22.98
N ARG A 547 13.60 5.39 -22.04
CA ARG A 547 13.33 5.53 -20.61
C ARG A 547 14.07 6.73 -20.06
N LYS A 548 13.36 7.55 -19.28
CA LYS A 548 13.93 8.77 -18.72
C LYS A 548 13.42 8.97 -17.30
N PHE A 549 14.35 9.28 -16.41
CA PHE A 549 14.06 9.77 -15.07
C PHE A 549 14.82 11.09 -14.89
N ASP A 550 14.08 12.19 -14.74
CA ASP A 550 14.66 13.50 -14.48
C ASP A 550 14.82 13.69 -12.98
N LYS A 551 16.06 13.56 -12.50
CA LYS A 551 16.39 13.70 -11.08
C LYS A 551 16.02 15.04 -10.45
N SER A 552 15.77 16.09 -11.25
CA SER A 552 15.39 17.41 -10.74
C SER A 552 13.87 17.60 -10.61
N LYS A 553 13.09 16.58 -11.01
CA LYS A 553 11.64 16.65 -11.20
C LYS A 553 10.92 15.42 -10.66
N ASP A 554 11.33 14.22 -11.10
CA ASP A 554 10.54 13.00 -11.00
C ASP A 554 10.55 12.32 -9.62
N TYR A 555 11.38 12.78 -8.68
CA TYR A 555 11.34 12.31 -7.29
C TYR A 555 10.07 12.75 -6.53
N LEU A 556 9.40 13.79 -7.01
CA LEU A 556 8.10 14.24 -6.50
C LEU A 556 7.09 14.25 -7.65
N SER A 557 5.84 13.91 -7.36
CA SER A 557 4.73 14.06 -8.29
C SER A 557 4.31 15.53 -8.41
N PRO A 558 3.75 15.95 -9.56
CA PRO A 558 3.23 17.29 -9.72
C PRO A 558 2.01 17.50 -8.82
N ILE A 559 1.88 18.69 -8.23
CA ILE A 559 0.63 19.14 -7.62
C ILE A 559 -0.42 19.29 -8.74
N PRO A 560 -1.66 18.81 -8.56
CA PRO A 560 -2.67 18.91 -9.61
C PRO A 560 -2.95 20.37 -9.97
N THR A 561 -2.93 20.71 -11.26
CA THR A 561 -3.01 22.10 -11.72
C THR A 561 -4.36 22.75 -11.40
N GLY A 562 -5.43 21.96 -11.31
CA GLY A 562 -6.73 22.43 -10.84
C GLY A 562 -6.71 22.90 -9.38
N GLN A 563 -5.95 22.23 -8.51
CA GLN A 563 -5.79 22.62 -7.11
C GLN A 563 -4.98 23.92 -6.98
N ILE A 564 -3.94 24.07 -7.80
CA ILE A 564 -3.19 25.33 -7.90
C ILE A 564 -4.12 26.48 -8.32
N GLY A 565 -4.93 26.28 -9.37
CA GLY A 565 -5.89 27.29 -9.84
C GLY A 565 -6.95 27.68 -8.80
N LEU A 566 -7.37 26.73 -7.96
CA LEU A 566 -8.35 26.98 -6.88
C LEU A 566 -7.73 27.59 -5.61
N SER A 567 -6.41 27.52 -5.44
CA SER A 567 -5.72 27.92 -4.21
C SER A 567 -5.58 29.44 -4.00
N ASN A 568 -6.00 30.26 -4.97
CA ASN A 568 -5.81 31.71 -4.94
C ASN A 568 -4.34 32.12 -4.68
N GLY A 569 -3.40 31.36 -5.28
CA GLY A 569 -1.97 31.64 -5.23
C GLY A 569 -1.21 31.05 -4.03
N THR A 570 -1.87 30.30 -3.14
CA THR A 570 -1.19 29.71 -1.96
C THR A 570 -0.53 28.36 -2.23
N LEU A 571 -0.94 27.65 -3.30
CA LEU A 571 -0.27 26.43 -3.75
C LEU A 571 0.65 26.73 -4.93
N THR A 572 1.89 26.28 -4.81
CA THR A 572 2.89 26.30 -5.87
C THR A 572 3.17 24.89 -6.37
N GLN A 573 3.59 24.80 -7.63
CA GLN A 573 4.00 23.55 -8.24
C GLN A 573 5.31 23.03 -7.63
N ASN A 574 5.52 21.72 -7.65
CA ASN A 574 6.81 21.11 -7.36
C ASN A 574 7.87 21.50 -8.42
N PRO A 575 9.16 21.44 -8.07
CA PRO A 575 10.24 21.85 -8.98
C PRO A 575 10.13 21.19 -10.37
N ASN A 576 10.28 22.00 -11.42
CA ASN A 576 10.36 21.56 -12.82
C ASN A 576 9.11 20.84 -13.39
N TRP A 577 7.94 21.02 -12.76
CA TRP A 577 6.64 20.52 -13.24
C TRP A 577 5.75 21.59 -13.92
N GLN A 578 6.28 22.80 -14.10
CA GLN A 578 5.57 23.97 -14.64
C GLN A 578 5.59 24.03 -16.17
#